data_AF-A0A1M7HDD0-F1
#
_entry.id   AF-A0A1M7HDD0-F1
#
_cell.length_a   1.000
_cell.length_b   1.000
_cell.length_c   1.000
_cell.angle_alpha   90.00
_cell.angle_beta   90.00
_cell.angle_gamma   90.00
#
_symmetry.space_group_name_H-M   'P 1'
#
loop_
_entity.id
_entity.type
_entity.pdbx_description
1 polymer ?
#
loop_
_entity_poly.entity_id
_entity_poly.type
_entity_poly.pdbx_seq_one_letter_code
_entity_poly.pdbx_strand_id
1 'polypeptide(L)'
;GVRAKTVLTEVGPVEIEVPRDREGSFEPQIVKKRQRRLTGVDEMVLSLSARGLTHGDISAHLAEVYGASVSKSTISTITDKVMDGMAEWQNRPLDRGRIPLVRDVAMARRGGRIRWSAGVR
;
A
#
# COMPACT_ATOMS: atom_id res chain seq x y z
N GLY A 1 10.69 -19.39 -14.92
CA GLY A 1 9.53 -19.92 -14.18
C GLY A 1 9.33 -19.10 -12.93
N VAL A 2 8.17 -19.12 -12.29
CA VAL A 2 7.93 -18.39 -11.03
C VAL A 2 7.94 -19.34 -9.83
N ARG A 3 8.37 -18.85 -8.68
CA ARG A 3 8.34 -19.59 -7.41
C ARG A 3 7.63 -18.75 -6.35
N ALA A 4 6.60 -19.32 -5.74
CA ALA A 4 5.97 -18.74 -4.56
C ALA A 4 6.94 -18.70 -3.39
N LYS A 5 6.98 -17.56 -2.69
CA LYS A 5 7.80 -17.35 -1.50
C LYS A 5 7.00 -16.54 -0.49
N THR A 6 6.83 -17.09 0.70
CA THR A 6 6.31 -16.33 1.84
C THR A 6 7.42 -15.50 2.47
N VAL A 7 7.18 -14.22 2.61
CA VAL A 7 8.07 -13.21 3.21
C VAL A 7 7.34 -12.53 4.34
N LEU A 8 8.03 -12.28 5.45
CA LEU A 8 7.50 -11.56 6.59
C LEU A 8 7.66 -10.06 6.35
N THR A 9 6.56 -9.34 6.23
CA THR A 9 6.53 -7.87 6.23
C THR A 9 6.11 -7.36 7.62
N GLU A 10 6.09 -6.05 7.82
CA GLU A 10 5.60 -5.45 9.07
C GLU A 10 4.10 -5.71 9.27
N VAL A 11 3.42 -5.94 8.15
CA VAL A 11 1.99 -6.25 8.09
C VAL A 11 1.73 -7.76 8.25
N GLY A 12 2.75 -8.60 8.29
CA GLY A 12 2.63 -10.05 8.49
C GLY A 12 3.20 -10.88 7.34
N PRO A 13 2.95 -12.20 7.31
CA PRO A 13 3.40 -13.06 6.22
C PRO A 13 2.64 -12.72 4.94
N VAL A 14 3.40 -12.38 3.90
CA VAL A 14 2.94 -12.06 2.56
C VAL A 14 3.49 -13.11 1.60
N GLU A 15 2.65 -13.60 0.69
CA GLU A 15 3.12 -14.44 -0.41
C GLU A 15 3.45 -13.57 -1.64
N ILE A 16 4.62 -13.82 -2.22
CA ILE A 16 5.08 -13.18 -3.45
C ILE A 16 5.53 -14.23 -4.47
N GLU A 17 5.30 -13.96 -5.75
CA GLU A 17 5.87 -14.78 -6.81
C GLU A 17 7.21 -14.19 -7.26
N VAL A 18 8.27 -14.98 -7.12
CA VAL A 18 9.63 -14.59 -7.48
C VAL A 18 10.00 -15.29 -8.80
N PRO A 19 10.35 -14.54 -9.85
CA PRO A 19 10.91 -15.08 -11.08
C PRO A 19 12.19 -15.83 -10.76
N ARG A 20 12.31 -17.00 -11.38
CA ARG A 20 13.49 -17.84 -11.35
C ARG A 20 13.93 -18.04 -12.78
N ASP A 21 15.17 -17.68 -13.04
CA ASP A 21 15.85 -17.98 -14.28
C ASP A 21 16.37 -19.43 -14.27
N ARG A 22 16.66 -19.97 -15.46
CA ARG A 22 17.08 -21.36 -15.60
C ARG A 22 18.51 -21.59 -15.11
N GLU A 23 19.35 -20.56 -15.16
CA GLU A 23 20.77 -20.63 -14.79
C GLU A 23 21.05 -20.16 -13.35
N GLY A 24 20.08 -19.55 -12.68
CA GLY A 24 20.21 -19.03 -11.31
C GLY A 24 20.96 -17.70 -11.21
N SER A 25 21.17 -16.99 -12.33
CA SER A 25 21.83 -15.68 -12.44
C SER A 25 20.91 -14.51 -12.11
N PHE A 26 19.59 -14.71 -12.00
CA PHE A 26 18.68 -13.65 -11.59
C PHE A 26 18.88 -13.32 -10.11
N GLU A 27 19.32 -12.09 -9.84
CA GLU A 27 19.60 -11.59 -8.51
C GLU A 27 18.51 -10.58 -8.09
N PRO A 28 17.43 -11.05 -7.42
CA PRO A 28 16.35 -10.16 -6.97
C PRO A 28 16.87 -9.10 -6.00
N GLN A 29 16.70 -7.83 -6.36
CA GLN A 29 17.25 -6.68 -5.63
C GLN A 29 16.56 -6.44 -4.26
N ILE A 30 15.23 -6.53 -4.20
CA ILE A 30 14.48 -6.38 -2.93
C ILE A 30 14.36 -7.68 -2.15
N VAL A 31 14.17 -8.80 -2.85
CA VAL A 31 13.95 -10.11 -2.23
C VAL A 31 15.24 -10.92 -2.35
N LYS A 32 16.30 -10.53 -1.62
CA LYS A 32 17.58 -11.23 -1.73
C LYS A 32 17.38 -12.75 -1.56
N LYS A 33 18.23 -13.52 -2.21
CA LYS A 33 18.23 -14.98 -2.08
C LYS A 33 18.28 -15.35 -0.60
N ARG A 34 17.32 -16.16 -0.14
CA ARG A 34 17.12 -16.56 1.29
C ARG A 34 16.61 -15.47 2.26
N GLN A 35 16.32 -14.25 1.80
CA GLN A 35 15.75 -13.21 2.65
C GLN A 35 14.31 -13.54 3.04
N ARG A 36 14.03 -13.64 4.34
CA ARG A 36 12.69 -13.97 4.88
C ARG A 36 11.89 -12.76 5.35
N ARG A 37 12.51 -11.59 5.44
CA ARG A 37 11.87 -10.32 5.84
C ARG A 37 11.95 -9.29 4.73
N LEU A 38 10.84 -8.68 4.37
CA LEU A 38 10.78 -7.55 3.43
C LEU A 38 10.41 -6.29 4.19
N THR A 39 11.41 -5.47 4.46
CA THR A 39 11.24 -4.12 5.02
C THR A 39 11.13 -3.12 3.88
N GLY A 40 10.12 -2.24 3.90
CA GLY A 40 9.94 -1.15 2.93
C GLY A 40 8.98 -1.41 1.76
N VAL A 41 8.53 -2.65 1.53
CA VAL A 41 7.48 -2.92 0.52
C VAL A 41 6.15 -2.27 0.94
N ASP A 42 5.85 -2.31 2.23
CA ASP A 42 4.62 -1.77 2.80
C ASP A 42 4.56 -0.24 2.61
N GLU A 43 5.64 0.47 2.96
CA GLU A 43 5.77 1.92 2.76
C GLU A 43 5.59 2.32 1.29
N MET A 44 6.10 1.50 0.38
CA MET A 44 6.03 1.78 -1.05
C MET A 44 4.62 1.55 -1.59
N VAL A 45 3.96 0.47 -1.19
CA VAL A 45 2.54 0.23 -1.47
C VAL A 45 1.72 1.41 -0.97
N LEU A 46 1.98 1.90 0.25
CA LEU A 46 1.28 3.06 0.81
C LEU A 46 1.54 4.35 0.05
N SER A 47 2.79 4.64 -0.33
CA SER A 47 3.13 5.80 -1.14
C SER A 47 2.43 5.78 -2.50
N LEU A 48 2.39 4.62 -3.17
CA LEU A 48 1.73 4.47 -4.47
C LEU A 48 0.20 4.56 -4.34
N SER A 49 -0.38 3.96 -3.31
CA SER A 49 -1.81 4.11 -2.99
C SER A 49 -2.16 5.58 -2.69
N ALA A 50 -1.32 6.30 -1.96
CA ALA A 50 -1.51 7.73 -1.68
C ALA A 50 -1.42 8.61 -2.94
N ARG A 51 -0.65 8.19 -3.95
CA ARG A 51 -0.60 8.84 -5.28
C ARG A 51 -1.82 8.54 -6.16
N GLY A 52 -2.76 7.72 -5.68
CA GLY A 52 -4.00 7.39 -6.38
C GLY A 52 -3.86 6.27 -7.42
N LEU A 53 -2.77 5.50 -7.38
CA LEU A 53 -2.61 4.32 -8.24
C LEU A 53 -3.60 3.22 -7.81
N THR A 54 -4.16 2.51 -8.78
CA THR A 54 -5.05 1.40 -8.46
C THR A 54 -4.23 0.21 -7.94
N HIS A 55 -4.85 -0.71 -7.20
CA HIS A 55 -4.17 -1.94 -6.75
C HIS A 55 -3.60 -2.75 -7.93
N GLY A 56 -4.20 -2.63 -9.13
CA GLY A 56 -3.65 -3.23 -10.35
C GLY A 56 -2.35 -2.56 -10.79
N ASP A 57 -2.32 -1.23 -10.83
CA ASP A 57 -1.14 -0.46 -11.24
C ASP A 57 0.01 -0.66 -10.25
N ILE A 58 -0.30 -0.70 -8.95
CA ILE A 58 0.69 -0.96 -7.89
C ILE A 58 1.30 -2.36 -8.07
N SER A 59 0.46 -3.37 -8.33
CA SER A 59 0.93 -4.74 -8.58
C SER A 59 1.85 -4.81 -9.81
N ALA A 60 1.47 -4.15 -10.92
CA ALA A 60 2.29 -4.09 -12.13
C ALA A 60 3.61 -3.35 -11.91
N HIS A 61 3.58 -2.22 -11.20
CA HIS A 61 4.77 -1.44 -10.89
C HIS A 61 5.74 -2.22 -9.98
N LEU A 62 5.22 -2.96 -9.00
CA LEU A 62 6.03 -3.83 -8.16
C LEU A 62 6.64 -4.98 -8.95
N ALA A 63 5.91 -5.56 -9.90
CA ALA A 63 6.42 -6.60 -10.77
C ALA A 63 7.52 -6.09 -11.73
N GLU A 64 7.37 -4.88 -12.28
CA GLU A 64 8.33 -4.26 -13.19
C GLU A 64 9.63 -3.87 -12.47
N VAL A 65 9.51 -3.14 -11.36
CA VAL A 65 10.67 -2.58 -10.64
C VAL A 65 11.39 -3.64 -9.81
N TYR A 66 10.64 -4.60 -9.24
CA TYR A 66 11.19 -5.56 -8.29
C TYR A 66 11.21 -7.00 -8.77
N GLY A 67 10.67 -7.27 -9.96
CA GLY A 67 10.48 -8.60 -10.47
C GLY A 67 9.48 -9.43 -9.64
N ALA A 68 8.94 -8.93 -8.53
CA ALA A 68 8.08 -9.70 -7.64
C ALA A 68 6.61 -9.38 -7.92
N SER A 69 5.84 -10.40 -8.26
CA SER A 69 4.38 -10.25 -8.34
C SER A 69 3.82 -10.26 -6.93
N VAL A 70 3.17 -9.15 -6.56
CA VAL A 70 2.41 -9.01 -5.30
C VAL A 70 0.93 -9.03 -5.65
N SER A 71 0.18 -9.94 -5.02
CA SER A 71 -1.26 -10.06 -5.26
C SER A 71 -2.03 -8.84 -4.79
N LYS A 72 -3.13 -8.51 -5.50
CA LYS A 72 -4.04 -7.41 -5.12
C LYS A 72 -4.62 -7.57 -3.71
N SER A 73 -4.84 -8.81 -3.26
CA SER A 73 -5.28 -9.12 -1.89
C SER A 73 -4.27 -8.63 -0.85
N THR A 74 -2.98 -8.89 -1.07
CA THR A 74 -1.89 -8.40 -0.23
C THR A 74 -1.88 -6.88 -0.17
N ILE A 75 -1.98 -6.22 -1.33
CA ILE A 75 -2.04 -4.75 -1.40
C ILE A 75 -3.20 -4.23 -0.56
N SER A 76 -4.39 -4.85 -0.67
CA SER A 76 -5.55 -4.52 0.16
C SER A 76 -5.23 -4.68 1.65
N THR A 77 -4.68 -5.81 2.08
CA THR A 77 -4.33 -6.05 3.49
C THR A 77 -3.36 -5.00 4.02
N ILE A 78 -2.36 -4.60 3.22
CA ILE A 78 -1.40 -3.54 3.58
C ILE A 78 -2.13 -2.20 3.76
N THR A 79 -3.00 -1.83 2.81
CA THR A 79 -3.76 -0.58 2.90
C THR A 79 -4.78 -0.59 4.04
N ASP A 80 -5.42 -1.73 4.31
CA ASP A 80 -6.44 -1.88 5.35
C ASP A 80 -5.84 -1.66 6.74
N LYS A 81 -4.61 -2.14 7.00
CA LYS A 81 -3.94 -1.86 8.28
C LYS A 81 -3.64 -0.39 8.52
N VAL A 82 -3.44 0.39 7.47
CA VAL A 82 -3.27 1.85 7.62
C VAL A 82 -4.60 2.55 7.84
N MET A 83 -5.69 2.01 7.26
CA MET A 83 -7.04 2.50 7.56
C MET A 83 -7.38 2.33 9.05
N ASP A 84 -6.91 1.27 9.70
CA ASP A 84 -7.10 1.09 11.15
C ASP A 84 -6.43 2.22 11.96
N GLY A 85 -5.20 2.61 11.60
CA GLY A 85 -4.50 3.75 12.23
C GLY A 85 -5.13 5.11 11.90
N MET A 86 -5.80 5.23 10.76
CA MET A 86 -6.49 6.46 10.35
C MET A 86 -7.63 6.83 11.31
N ALA A 87 -8.35 5.84 11.84
CA ALA A 87 -9.43 6.05 12.80
C ALA A 87 -8.90 6.66 14.11
N GLU A 88 -7.76 6.18 14.61
CA GLU A 88 -7.11 6.76 15.79
C GLU A 88 -6.67 8.20 15.53
N TRP A 89 -6.05 8.46 14.37
CA TRP A 89 -5.63 9.80 13.98
C TRP A 89 -6.79 10.79 13.85
N GLN A 90 -7.93 10.35 13.29
CA GLN A 90 -9.13 11.19 13.15
C GLN A 90 -9.76 11.55 14.50
N ASN A 91 -9.67 10.65 15.48
CA ASN A 91 -10.27 10.85 16.80
C ASN A 91 -9.31 11.48 17.83
N ARG A 92 -8.08 11.81 17.44
CA ARG A 92 -7.10 12.40 18.35
C ARG A 92 -7.60 13.76 18.88
N PRO A 93 -7.47 14.03 20.19
CA PRO A 93 -7.91 15.30 20.75
C PRO A 93 -7.08 16.45 20.16
N LEU A 94 -7.76 17.51 19.75
CA LEU A 94 -7.12 18.75 19.31
C LEU A 94 -6.74 19.60 20.52
N ASP A 95 -5.60 20.29 20.43
CA ASP A 95 -5.18 21.24 21.46
C ASP A 95 -6.23 22.34 21.64
N ARG A 96 -6.59 22.63 22.91
CA ARG A 96 -7.65 23.58 23.28
C ARG A 96 -7.33 25.04 22.98
N GLY A 97 -6.21 25.33 22.33
CA GLY A 97 -5.82 26.69 21.94
C GLY A 97 -6.82 27.30 20.95
N ARG A 98 -6.92 28.63 20.92
CA ARG A 98 -7.64 29.36 19.87
C ARG A 98 -6.86 29.23 18.56
N ILE A 99 -7.04 28.11 17.86
CA ILE A 99 -6.47 27.86 16.54
C ILE A 99 -7.54 28.17 15.49
N PRO A 100 -7.29 29.06 14.51
CA PRO A 100 -8.24 29.28 13.43
C PRO A 100 -8.41 27.99 12.62
N LEU A 101 -9.65 27.49 12.55
CA LEU A 101 -10.00 26.30 11.77
C LEU A 101 -10.47 26.72 10.37
N VAL A 102 -9.84 26.17 9.34
CA VAL A 102 -10.29 26.30 7.94
C VAL A 102 -11.05 25.04 7.55
N ARG A 103 -12.25 25.21 6.98
CA ARG A 103 -13.09 24.11 6.51
C ARG A 103 -13.16 24.12 5.00
N ASP A 104 -12.64 23.06 4.39
CA ASP A 104 -12.78 22.83 2.95
C ASP A 104 -13.92 21.86 2.63
N VAL A 105 -14.47 22.00 1.43
CA VAL A 105 -15.48 21.11 0.86
C VAL A 105 -14.91 20.47 -0.39
N ALA A 106 -14.97 19.12 -0.44
CA ALA A 106 -14.58 18.37 -1.62
C ALA A 106 -15.81 17.87 -2.39
N MET A 107 -15.73 17.94 -3.72
CA MET A 107 -16.72 17.39 -4.64
C MET A 107 -16.19 16.07 -5.21
N ALA A 108 -16.96 14.99 -5.03
CA ALA A 108 -16.62 13.68 -5.59
C ALA A 108 -17.71 13.21 -6.54
N ARG A 109 -17.31 12.74 -7.72
CA ARG A 109 -18.20 12.16 -8.73
C ARG A 109 -17.85 10.68 -8.90
N ARG A 110 -18.83 9.79 -8.69
CA ARG A 110 -18.65 8.34 -8.88
C ARG A 110 -19.86 7.78 -9.65
N GLY A 111 -19.63 7.18 -10.81
CA GLY A 111 -20.70 6.59 -11.63
C GLY A 111 -21.79 7.58 -12.06
N GLY A 112 -21.43 8.82 -12.41
CA GLY A 112 -22.37 9.85 -12.86
C GLY A 112 -23.12 10.59 -11.74
N ARG A 113 -23.12 10.09 -10.50
CA ARG A 113 -23.73 10.75 -9.34
C ARG A 113 -22.71 11.63 -8.61
N ILE A 114 -23.05 12.91 -8.42
CA ILE A 114 -22.25 13.87 -7.65
C ILE A 114 -22.64 13.76 -6.17
N ARG A 115 -21.65 13.72 -5.28
CA ARG A 115 -21.85 13.76 -3.82
C ARG A 115 -20.99 14.87 -3.23
N TRP A 116 -21.63 15.74 -2.44
CA TRP A 116 -20.97 16.74 -1.63
C TRP A 116 -20.74 16.18 -0.23
N SER A 117 -19.53 16.31 0.29
CA SER A 117 -19.19 15.94 1.66
C SER A 117 -18.38 17.05 2.31
N ALA A 118 -18.93 17.65 3.36
CA ALA A 118 -18.21 18.59 4.21
C ALA A 118 -17.54 17.84 5.35
N GLY A 119 -16.23 18.05 5.56
CA GLY A 119 -15.48 17.47 6.70
C GLY A 119 -16.06 17.89 8.05
N VAL A 120 -15.98 17.00 9.05
CA VAL A 120 -16.76 16.97 10.30
C VAL A 120 -16.47 18.13 11.28
N ARG A 121 -17.43 18.32 12.19
CA ARG A 121 -17.66 19.36 13.20
C ARG A 121 -16.63 19.37 14.32
#